data_AF-A0A7V3I0G8-F1
#
_entry.id   AF-A0A7V3I0G8-F1
#
_cell.length_a   1.000
_cell.length_b   1.000
_cell.length_c   1.000
_cell.angle_alpha   90.00
_cell.angle_beta   90.00
_cell.angle_gamma   90.00
#
_symmetry.space_group_name_H-M   'P 1'
#
loop_
_entity.id
_entity.type
_entity.pdbx_description
1 polymer ?
#
loop_
_entity_poly.entity_id
_entity_poly.type
_entity_poly.pdbx_seq_one_letter_code
_entity_poly.pdbx_strand_id
1 'polypeptide(L)'
;MSKTTKSAAAEHTRFGGIENVTAVGIATVGVAAVRTPSTRARDRAVWAAMENYAALITEAIPTRAVPLPLTQNDPAAVAARLTQLPSRVAAVFLIGLDPAATAQVQRAVHTRGGPTVIGELDVVTATLGAAAMSALRGRNIAPRRARLVVTGAGTVPRLGPLLIALGAGSMTTWRSYDTPDQRLRDVMARSDLLLDLADAAPDSVAPGRRLRLPGDLYDYGALVLPGLLRGLGRHRRVPLTVEVLAACARALALVTAADAILPGLDERLLIPAIGRHVDRVLCENPPSVARSARVFPIP
;
A
#
# COMPACT_ATOMS: atom_id res chain seq x y z
N MET A 1 -61.11 -8.18 -15.54
CA MET A 1 -60.55 -9.07 -14.50
C MET A 1 -59.11 -9.41 -14.89
N SER A 2 -58.20 -9.08 -13.97
CA SER A 2 -56.78 -9.40 -13.80
C SER A 2 -55.83 -9.73 -14.97
N LYS A 3 -54.87 -8.81 -15.17
CA LYS A 3 -53.46 -9.05 -15.54
C LYS A 3 -52.78 -9.90 -14.46
N THR A 4 -51.77 -10.71 -14.78
CA THR A 4 -50.38 -10.51 -14.28
C THR A 4 -49.36 -11.44 -14.98
N THR A 5 -48.33 -10.80 -15.54
CA THR A 5 -47.01 -11.32 -15.90
C THR A 5 -46.21 -11.72 -14.64
N LYS A 6 -45.49 -12.85 -14.66
CA LYS A 6 -44.62 -13.28 -13.55
C LYS A 6 -43.16 -12.92 -13.84
N SER A 7 -42.66 -11.95 -13.08
CA SER A 7 -41.31 -11.41 -13.08
C SER A 7 -40.35 -12.29 -12.27
N ALA A 8 -39.08 -12.27 -12.70
CA ALA A 8 -37.92 -12.96 -12.14
C ALA A 8 -37.67 -12.62 -10.65
N ALA A 9 -37.26 -13.64 -9.90
CA ALA A 9 -36.83 -13.53 -8.51
C ALA A 9 -35.35 -13.14 -8.44
N ALA A 10 -35.07 -12.02 -7.76
CA ALA A 10 -33.73 -11.58 -7.38
C ALA A 10 -33.41 -12.05 -5.96
N GLU A 11 -32.39 -12.89 -5.85
CA GLU A 11 -31.88 -13.45 -4.60
C GLU A 11 -31.12 -12.37 -3.82
N HIS A 12 -31.71 -11.91 -2.71
CA HIS A 12 -31.12 -10.95 -1.78
C HIS A 12 -30.41 -11.69 -0.65
N THR A 13 -29.08 -11.79 -0.71
CA THR A 13 -28.27 -12.27 0.43
C THR A 13 -28.26 -11.22 1.53
N ARG A 14 -28.94 -11.53 2.65
CA ARG A 14 -29.15 -10.68 3.82
C ARG A 14 -27.84 -10.48 4.61
N PHE A 15 -27.48 -9.23 4.85
CA PHE A 15 -26.48 -8.85 5.86
C PHE A 15 -27.10 -9.01 7.26
N GLY A 16 -26.64 -10.01 8.03
CA GLY A 16 -27.03 -10.22 9.42
C GLY A 16 -26.52 -9.11 10.36
N GLY A 17 -27.36 -8.76 11.34
CA GLY A 17 -27.27 -7.59 12.21
C GLY A 17 -26.09 -7.56 13.20
N ILE A 18 -25.74 -6.36 13.62
CA ILE A 18 -24.78 -6.07 14.71
C ILE A 18 -25.28 -4.79 15.41
N GLU A 19 -25.74 -4.94 16.65
CA GLU A 19 -26.06 -3.81 17.51
C GLU A 19 -24.79 -3.21 18.13
N ASN A 20 -24.78 -1.87 18.17
CA ASN A 20 -23.99 -0.95 19.00
C ASN A 20 -22.54 -1.32 19.38
N VAL A 21 -21.60 -0.75 18.62
CA VAL A 21 -20.26 -0.39 19.12
C VAL A 21 -19.99 1.07 18.80
N THR A 22 -20.15 1.93 19.79
CA THR A 22 -19.74 3.34 19.77
C THR A 22 -18.31 3.47 20.29
N ALA A 23 -17.36 3.59 19.37
CA ALA A 23 -16.13 4.37 19.54
C ALA A 23 -15.54 4.61 18.15
N VAL A 24 -15.15 5.86 17.89
CA VAL A 24 -14.69 6.35 16.59
C VAL A 24 -13.47 5.56 16.10
N GLY A 25 -13.69 4.67 15.14
CA GLY A 25 -12.68 3.89 14.44
C GLY A 25 -13.23 3.39 13.10
N ILE A 26 -12.37 2.91 12.21
CA ILE A 26 -12.79 2.17 11.01
C ILE A 26 -13.58 0.95 11.49
N ALA A 27 -14.91 0.96 11.34
CA ALA A 27 -15.75 -0.12 11.86
C ALA A 27 -15.57 -1.42 11.05
N THR A 28 -15.12 -1.32 9.79
CA THR A 28 -14.85 -2.48 8.93
C THR A 28 -13.81 -2.15 7.86
N VAL A 29 -12.86 -3.07 7.64
CA VAL A 29 -11.95 -3.04 6.50
C VAL A 29 -12.36 -4.12 5.51
N GLY A 30 -12.55 -3.76 4.24
CA GLY A 30 -12.69 -4.77 3.18
C GLY A 30 -11.31 -5.24 2.75
N VAL A 31 -11.07 -6.56 2.70
CA VAL A 31 -9.88 -7.10 2.01
C VAL A 31 -10.35 -7.64 0.67
N ALA A 32 -10.03 -6.94 -0.40
CA ALA A 32 -10.54 -7.21 -1.73
C ALA A 32 -9.49 -7.93 -2.58
N ALA A 33 -9.82 -9.13 -3.03
CA ALA A 33 -9.03 -9.91 -3.98
C ALA A 33 -9.67 -9.85 -5.36
N VAL A 34 -8.91 -9.43 -6.38
CA VAL A 34 -9.36 -9.42 -7.76
C VAL A 34 -8.89 -10.69 -8.49
N ARG A 35 -9.82 -11.39 -9.15
CA ARG A 35 -9.47 -12.47 -10.09
C ARG A 35 -8.83 -11.90 -11.34
N THR A 36 -7.55 -12.14 -11.56
CA THR A 36 -6.96 -11.97 -12.90
C THR A 36 -7.20 -13.24 -13.72
N PRO A 37 -7.41 -13.16 -15.05
CA PRO A 37 -7.45 -14.34 -15.92
C PRO A 37 -6.05 -14.98 -15.92
N SER A 38 -5.82 -15.81 -14.93
CA SER A 38 -4.54 -16.41 -14.60
C SER A 38 -4.72 -17.90 -14.34
N THR A 39 -3.64 -18.61 -14.05
CA THR A 39 -3.73 -20.03 -13.71
C THR A 39 -4.51 -20.24 -12.41
N ARG A 40 -5.28 -21.33 -12.30
CA ARG A 40 -6.05 -21.66 -11.08
C ARG A 40 -5.22 -21.66 -9.79
N ALA A 41 -3.91 -21.91 -9.90
CA ALA A 41 -2.99 -21.87 -8.75
C ALA A 41 -2.79 -20.45 -8.22
N ARG A 42 -2.68 -19.45 -9.12
CA ARG A 42 -2.51 -18.04 -8.76
C ARG A 42 -3.79 -17.46 -8.17
N ASP A 43 -4.95 -17.83 -8.72
CA ASP A 43 -6.26 -17.48 -8.14
C ASP A 43 -6.38 -17.99 -6.68
N ARG A 44 -6.01 -19.25 -6.41
CA ARG A 44 -6.02 -19.78 -5.03
C ARG A 44 -5.05 -19.05 -4.10
N ALA A 45 -3.87 -18.69 -4.59
CA ALA A 45 -2.89 -17.93 -3.81
C ALA A 45 -3.41 -16.54 -3.41
N VAL A 46 -4.11 -15.84 -4.31
CA VAL A 46 -4.70 -14.52 -4.01
C VAL A 46 -5.83 -14.62 -2.99
N TRP A 47 -6.65 -15.67 -3.02
CA TRP A 47 -7.69 -15.90 -2.01
C TRP A 47 -7.11 -16.21 -0.64
N ALA A 48 -6.10 -17.08 -0.59
CA ALA A 48 -5.37 -17.37 0.64
C ALA A 48 -4.71 -16.10 1.21
N ALA A 49 -4.11 -15.27 0.36
CA ALA A 49 -3.55 -13.99 0.78
C ALA A 49 -4.63 -13.06 1.37
N MET A 50 -5.82 -12.96 0.75
CA MET A 50 -6.94 -12.18 1.28
C MET A 50 -7.36 -12.64 2.67
N GLU A 51 -7.48 -13.96 2.88
CA GLU A 51 -7.83 -14.53 4.17
C GLU A 51 -6.74 -14.27 5.21
N ASN A 52 -5.46 -14.44 4.85
CA ASN A 52 -4.32 -14.16 5.72
C ASN A 52 -4.28 -12.68 6.15
N TYR A 53 -4.46 -11.74 5.22
CA TYR A 53 -4.51 -10.31 5.56
C TYR A 53 -5.74 -9.97 6.42
N ALA A 54 -6.89 -10.59 6.18
CA ALA A 54 -8.07 -10.38 7.00
C ALA A 54 -7.86 -10.89 8.45
N ALA A 55 -7.23 -12.05 8.60
CA ALA A 55 -6.84 -12.58 9.90
C ALA A 55 -5.83 -11.65 10.60
N LEU A 56 -4.76 -11.27 9.91
CA LEU A 56 -3.74 -10.33 10.41
C LEU A 56 -4.38 -9.04 10.94
N ILE A 57 -5.26 -8.39 10.17
CA ILE A 57 -5.88 -7.14 10.59
C ILE A 57 -6.76 -7.35 11.84
N THR A 58 -7.55 -8.42 11.84
CA THR A 58 -8.50 -8.73 12.92
C THR A 58 -7.77 -9.06 14.23
N GLU A 59 -6.62 -9.72 14.15
CA GLU A 59 -5.77 -10.06 15.31
C GLU A 59 -4.96 -8.86 15.81
N ALA A 60 -4.45 -8.04 14.89
CA ALA A 60 -3.50 -6.98 15.22
C ALA A 60 -4.13 -5.69 15.74
N ILE A 61 -5.37 -5.38 15.33
CA ILE A 61 -6.07 -4.13 15.71
C ILE A 61 -7.55 -4.41 15.99
N PRO A 62 -8.22 -3.60 16.85
CA PRO A 62 -9.64 -3.77 17.17
C PRO A 62 -10.56 -3.29 16.03
N THR A 63 -10.36 -3.83 14.84
CA THR A 63 -11.09 -3.52 13.61
C THR A 63 -11.44 -4.83 12.92
N ARG A 64 -12.73 -5.02 12.58
CA ARG A 64 -13.15 -6.20 11.83
C ARG A 64 -12.71 -6.09 10.37
N ALA A 65 -11.87 -7.03 9.91
CA ALA A 65 -11.63 -7.19 8.49
C ALA A 65 -12.62 -8.20 7.89
N VAL A 66 -13.15 -7.89 6.71
CA VAL A 66 -14.09 -8.75 5.98
C VAL A 66 -13.52 -9.05 4.60
N PRO A 67 -13.31 -10.33 4.27
CA PRO A 67 -12.95 -10.73 2.91
C PRO A 67 -14.02 -10.30 1.90
N LEU A 68 -13.59 -9.70 0.80
CA LEU A 68 -14.44 -9.19 -0.28
C LEU A 68 -13.91 -9.72 -1.63
N PRO A 69 -14.21 -10.97 -2.00
CA PRO A 69 -13.81 -11.50 -3.30
C PRO A 69 -14.45 -10.68 -4.43
N LEU A 70 -13.63 -10.22 -5.37
CA LEU A 70 -14.06 -9.51 -6.58
C LEU A 70 -13.83 -10.39 -7.80
N THR A 71 -14.92 -10.66 -8.52
CA THR A 71 -14.91 -11.55 -9.69
C THR A 71 -14.48 -10.84 -10.98
N GLN A 72 -14.46 -9.51 -10.99
CA GLN A 72 -14.10 -8.68 -12.13
C GLN A 72 -12.74 -8.02 -11.90
N ASN A 73 -11.89 -8.01 -12.93
CA ASN A 73 -10.60 -7.32 -12.92
C ASN A 73 -10.56 -5.99 -13.65
N ASP A 74 -11.67 -5.59 -14.27
CA ASP A 74 -11.78 -4.26 -14.84
C ASP A 74 -11.71 -3.20 -13.72
N PRO A 75 -10.74 -2.27 -13.76
CA PRO A 75 -10.59 -1.23 -12.73
C PRO A 75 -11.84 -0.37 -12.56
N ALA A 76 -12.59 -0.11 -13.63
CA ALA A 76 -13.82 0.69 -13.54
C ALA A 76 -14.93 -0.06 -12.77
N ALA A 77 -15.13 -1.35 -13.07
CA ALA A 77 -16.07 -2.21 -12.36
C ALA A 77 -15.68 -2.41 -10.89
N VAL A 78 -14.39 -2.63 -10.60
CA VAL A 78 -13.88 -2.69 -9.22
C VAL A 78 -14.18 -1.40 -8.48
N ALA A 79 -13.85 -0.24 -9.07
CA ALA A 79 -14.11 1.05 -8.44
C ALA A 79 -15.61 1.27 -8.18
N ALA A 80 -16.48 0.93 -9.13
CA ALA A 80 -17.93 1.01 -8.96
C ALA A 80 -18.39 0.15 -7.78
N ARG A 81 -17.90 -1.09 -7.68
CA ARG A 81 -18.24 -1.98 -6.57
C ARG A 81 -17.78 -1.43 -5.21
N LEU A 82 -16.56 -0.90 -5.12
CA LEU A 82 -16.03 -0.33 -3.89
C LEU A 82 -16.79 0.93 -3.45
N THR A 83 -17.29 1.73 -4.39
CA THR A 83 -18.10 2.93 -4.07
C THR A 83 -19.51 2.60 -3.56
N GLN A 84 -20.01 1.40 -3.85
CA GLN A 84 -21.32 0.92 -3.35
C GLN A 84 -21.23 0.28 -1.96
N LEU A 85 -20.03 0.19 -1.37
CA LEU A 85 -19.88 -0.41 -0.05
C LEU A 85 -20.60 0.43 1.02
N PRO A 86 -21.12 -0.22 2.09
CA PRO A 86 -21.76 0.50 3.18
C PRO A 86 -20.83 1.55 3.79
N SER A 87 -21.38 2.69 4.23
CA SER A 87 -20.63 3.81 4.80
C SER A 87 -19.79 3.49 6.04
N ARG A 88 -20.04 2.34 6.69
CA ARG A 88 -19.23 1.79 7.78
C ARG A 88 -17.85 1.25 7.34
N VAL A 89 -17.69 0.91 6.06
CA VAL A 89 -16.40 0.52 5.49
C VAL A 89 -15.62 1.80 5.20
N ALA A 90 -14.61 2.09 6.01
CA ALA A 90 -13.84 3.32 5.88
C ALA A 90 -12.53 3.11 5.09
N ALA A 91 -12.04 1.88 5.00
CA ALA A 91 -10.88 1.52 4.16
C ALA A 91 -11.08 0.16 3.48
N VAL A 92 -10.43 -0.01 2.33
CA VAL A 92 -10.35 -1.27 1.58
C VAL A 92 -8.88 -1.54 1.27
N PHE A 93 -8.39 -2.71 1.66
CA PHE A 93 -7.09 -3.23 1.23
C PHE A 93 -7.29 -4.07 -0.03
N LEU A 94 -6.65 -3.69 -1.14
CA LEU A 94 -6.86 -4.25 -2.47
C LEU A 94 -5.62 -5.02 -2.92
N ILE A 95 -5.82 -6.29 -3.26
CA ILE A 95 -4.78 -7.20 -3.72
C ILE A 95 -5.13 -7.80 -5.10
N GLY A 96 -4.10 -8.19 -5.85
CA GLY A 96 -4.26 -8.88 -7.14
C GLY A 96 -4.45 -8.00 -8.37
N LEU A 97 -4.44 -6.66 -8.23
CA LEU A 97 -4.34 -5.73 -9.36
C LEU A 97 -2.89 -5.30 -9.59
N ASP A 98 -2.56 -5.01 -10.85
CA ASP A 98 -1.30 -4.34 -11.17
C ASP A 98 -1.29 -2.88 -10.64
N PRO A 99 -0.10 -2.23 -10.59
CA PRO A 99 0.04 -0.91 -10.00
C PRO A 99 -0.78 0.19 -10.71
N ALA A 100 -0.91 0.11 -12.04
CA ALA A 100 -1.64 1.11 -12.83
C ALA A 100 -3.15 0.97 -12.62
N ALA A 101 -3.65 -0.28 -12.65
CA ALA A 101 -5.04 -0.61 -12.33
C ALA A 101 -5.41 -0.19 -10.90
N THR A 102 -4.54 -0.47 -9.93
CA THR A 102 -4.72 -0.07 -8.52
C THR A 102 -4.82 1.45 -8.39
N ALA A 103 -3.92 2.19 -9.03
CA ALA A 103 -3.95 3.65 -9.01
C ALA A 103 -5.22 4.23 -9.66
N GLN A 104 -5.72 3.60 -10.73
CA GLN A 104 -6.99 3.98 -11.36
C GLN A 104 -8.18 3.77 -10.41
N VAL A 105 -8.25 2.62 -9.73
CA VAL A 105 -9.29 2.33 -8.72
C VAL A 105 -9.22 3.35 -7.59
N GLN A 106 -8.03 3.60 -7.02
CA GLN A 106 -7.84 4.56 -5.93
C GLN A 106 -8.38 5.95 -6.29
N ARG A 107 -8.02 6.46 -7.47
CA ARG A 107 -8.50 7.75 -7.97
C ARG A 107 -10.01 7.75 -8.14
N ALA A 108 -10.55 6.75 -8.83
CA ALA A 108 -11.96 6.66 -9.17
C ALA A 108 -12.87 6.50 -7.93
N VAL A 109 -12.42 5.77 -6.91
CA VAL A 109 -13.14 5.61 -5.63
C VAL A 109 -13.07 6.90 -4.82
N HIS A 110 -11.90 7.54 -4.74
CA HIS A 110 -11.73 8.80 -4.01
C HIS A 110 -12.58 9.94 -4.59
N THR A 111 -12.57 10.12 -5.92
CA THR A 111 -13.39 11.15 -6.59
C THR A 111 -14.89 10.98 -6.32
N ARG A 112 -15.36 9.75 -6.08
CA ARG A 112 -16.76 9.45 -5.75
C ARG A 112 -17.05 9.43 -4.24
N GLY A 113 -16.10 9.84 -3.40
CA GLY A 113 -16.26 9.88 -1.95
C GLY A 113 -16.36 8.50 -1.29
N GLY A 114 -15.83 7.46 -1.94
CA GLY A 114 -15.79 6.11 -1.41
C GLY A 114 -14.74 5.89 -0.29
N PRO A 115 -14.53 4.64 0.15
CA PRO A 115 -13.53 4.32 1.18
C PRO A 115 -12.10 4.61 0.70
N THR A 116 -11.18 4.77 1.65
CA THR A 116 -9.74 4.83 1.34
C THR A 116 -9.27 3.48 0.78
N VAL A 117 -8.75 3.46 -0.44
CA VAL A 117 -8.23 2.24 -1.06
C VAL A 117 -6.71 2.16 -0.89
N ILE A 118 -6.22 1.09 -0.28
CA ILE A 118 -4.81 0.80 -0.02
C ILE A 118 -4.44 -0.41 -0.87
N GLY A 119 -3.48 -0.28 -1.80
CA GLY A 119 -2.98 -1.42 -2.56
C GLY A 119 -1.95 -2.22 -1.78
N GLU A 120 -1.82 -3.52 -2.09
CA GLU A 120 -0.72 -4.35 -1.57
C GLU A 120 0.65 -3.73 -1.83
N LEU A 121 0.84 -3.22 -3.05
CA LEU A 121 2.11 -2.61 -3.40
C LEU A 121 2.37 -1.29 -2.66
N ASP A 122 1.34 -0.59 -2.18
CA ASP A 122 1.55 0.63 -1.38
C ASP A 122 2.25 0.31 -0.05
N VAL A 123 1.78 -0.73 0.65
CA VAL A 123 2.39 -1.15 1.93
C VAL A 123 3.77 -1.77 1.72
N VAL A 124 3.95 -2.56 0.64
CA VAL A 124 5.28 -3.07 0.24
C VAL A 124 6.24 -1.92 -0.10
N THR A 125 5.76 -0.86 -0.76
CA THR A 125 6.58 0.31 -1.09
C THR A 125 7.10 0.99 0.18
N ALA A 126 6.24 1.15 1.20
CA ALA A 126 6.66 1.70 2.49
C ALA A 126 7.72 0.82 3.18
N THR A 127 7.53 -0.50 3.15
CA THR A 127 8.49 -1.46 3.71
C THR A 127 9.83 -1.45 2.98
N LEU A 128 9.83 -1.40 1.64
CA LEU A 128 11.05 -1.24 0.84
C LEU A 128 11.78 0.08 1.14
N GLY A 129 11.03 1.16 1.32
CA GLY A 129 11.58 2.44 1.76
C GLY A 129 12.28 2.33 3.12
N ALA A 130 11.64 1.69 4.11
CA ALA A 130 12.23 1.49 5.42
C ALA A 130 13.48 0.60 5.38
N ALA A 131 13.44 -0.46 4.57
CA ALA A 131 14.58 -1.35 4.34
C ALA A 131 15.77 -0.57 3.74
N ALA A 132 15.52 0.30 2.75
CA ALA A 132 16.54 1.16 2.17
C ALA A 132 17.16 2.10 3.21
N MET A 133 16.34 2.74 4.04
CA MET A 133 16.82 3.63 5.10
C MET A 133 17.65 2.89 6.15
N SER A 134 17.22 1.69 6.55
CA SER A 134 17.93 0.84 7.52
C SER A 134 19.26 0.34 6.93
N ALA A 135 19.27 -0.05 5.65
CA ALA A 135 20.47 -0.50 4.94
C ALA A 135 21.52 0.62 4.75
N LEU A 136 21.08 1.86 4.54
CA LEU A 136 21.95 3.05 4.52
C LEU A 136 22.46 3.41 5.91
N ARG A 137 21.59 3.35 6.93
CA ARG A 137 21.95 3.59 8.33
C ARG A 137 23.03 2.61 8.81
N GLY A 138 22.87 1.31 8.52
CA GLY A 138 23.87 0.28 8.85
C GLY A 138 25.22 0.49 8.17
N ARG A 139 25.30 1.37 7.16
CA ARG A 139 26.52 1.78 6.47
C ARG A 139 27.03 3.16 6.89
N ASN A 140 26.39 3.80 7.86
CA ASN A 140 26.64 5.19 8.26
C ASN A 140 26.49 6.19 7.10
N ILE A 141 25.59 5.91 6.17
CA ILE A 141 25.30 6.78 5.03
C ILE A 141 24.02 7.56 5.33
N ALA A 142 24.14 8.88 5.42
CA ALA A 142 22.97 9.75 5.55
C ALA A 142 22.12 9.68 4.26
N PRO A 143 20.78 9.58 4.35
CA PRO A 143 19.89 9.47 3.19
C PRO A 143 20.14 10.53 2.11
N ARG A 144 20.33 11.79 2.53
CA ARG A 144 20.61 12.93 1.65
C ARG A 144 21.92 12.83 0.85
N ARG A 145 22.84 11.96 1.28
CA ARG A 145 24.12 11.70 0.61
C ARG A 145 24.08 10.42 -0.22
N ALA A 146 23.02 9.63 -0.10
CA ALA A 146 22.93 8.33 -0.75
C ALA A 146 22.78 8.47 -2.27
N ARG A 147 23.49 7.61 -2.99
CA ARG A 147 23.39 7.39 -4.43
C ARG A 147 22.74 6.03 -4.67
N LEU A 148 21.47 6.06 -5.04
CA LEU A 148 20.63 4.88 -5.20
C LEU A 148 20.55 4.49 -6.67
N VAL A 149 20.57 3.19 -6.95
CA VAL A 149 20.27 2.65 -8.28
C VAL A 149 19.01 1.83 -8.18
N VAL A 150 18.06 2.05 -9.09
CA VAL A 150 16.79 1.32 -9.12
C VAL A 150 16.65 0.62 -10.45
N THR A 151 16.50 -0.71 -10.43
CA THR A 151 16.07 -1.46 -11.61
C THR A 151 14.55 -1.61 -11.58
N GLY A 152 13.91 -1.75 -12.73
CA GLY A 152 12.49 -2.08 -12.75
C GLY A 152 11.59 -1.04 -12.08
N ALA A 153 11.92 0.26 -12.19
CA ALA A 153 11.17 1.32 -11.50
C ALA A 153 9.65 1.34 -11.80
N GLY A 154 9.24 0.77 -12.95
CA GLY A 154 7.81 0.59 -13.28
C GLY A 154 7.09 -0.47 -12.44
N THR A 155 7.82 -1.41 -11.83
CA THR A 155 7.26 -2.45 -10.95
C THR A 155 6.71 -1.85 -9.66
N VAL A 156 7.38 -0.84 -9.10
CA VAL A 156 6.96 -0.15 -7.85
C VAL A 156 6.94 1.37 -8.06
N PRO A 157 5.93 1.92 -8.75
CA PRO A 157 5.95 3.31 -9.24
C PRO A 157 6.07 4.37 -8.15
N ARG A 158 5.56 4.09 -6.95
CA ARG A 158 5.59 5.03 -5.82
C ARG A 158 6.91 5.03 -5.06
N LEU A 159 7.82 4.09 -5.33
CA LEU A 159 9.07 3.97 -4.59
C LEU A 159 9.99 5.18 -4.79
N GLY A 160 10.13 5.66 -6.03
CA GLY A 160 10.94 6.85 -6.32
C GLY A 160 10.46 8.10 -5.55
N PRO A 161 9.19 8.51 -5.71
CA PRO A 161 8.61 9.60 -4.92
C PRO A 161 8.73 9.40 -3.40
N LEU A 162 8.54 8.17 -2.92
CA LEU A 162 8.69 7.84 -1.51
C LEU A 162 10.13 8.05 -1.02
N LEU A 163 11.13 7.58 -1.76
CA LEU A 163 12.54 7.76 -1.41
C LEU A 163 12.93 9.25 -1.39
N ILE A 164 12.39 10.06 -2.31
CA ILE A 164 12.53 11.52 -2.28
C ILE A 164 11.90 12.09 -1.00
N ALA A 165 10.68 11.68 -0.65
CA ALA A 165 10.01 12.11 0.59
C ALA A 165 10.71 11.62 1.87
N LEU A 166 11.55 10.59 1.78
CA LEU A 166 12.46 10.13 2.84
C LEU A 166 13.80 10.88 2.86
N GLY A 167 14.04 11.77 1.89
CA GLY A 167 15.24 12.59 1.80
C GLY A 167 16.42 11.90 1.10
N ALA A 168 16.18 10.96 0.19
CA ALA A 168 17.24 10.36 -0.62
C ALA A 168 17.94 11.41 -1.52
N GLY A 169 19.28 11.35 -1.58
CA GLY A 169 20.10 12.35 -2.27
C GLY A 169 20.02 12.29 -3.79
N SER A 170 20.40 11.17 -4.39
CA SER A 170 20.33 10.97 -5.84
C SER A 170 19.89 9.55 -6.18
N MET A 171 19.16 9.42 -7.28
CA MET A 171 18.61 8.16 -7.74
C MET A 171 18.82 8.03 -9.24
N THR A 172 19.33 6.87 -9.67
CA THR A 172 19.52 6.52 -11.06
C THR A 172 18.67 5.31 -11.39
N THR A 173 17.77 5.45 -12.36
CA THR A 173 17.02 4.31 -12.90
C THR A 173 17.89 3.58 -13.91
N TRP A 174 18.01 2.26 -13.77
CA TRP A 174 18.71 1.40 -14.71
C TRP A 174 17.73 0.44 -15.39
N ARG A 175 17.89 0.22 -16.70
CA ARG A 175 17.13 -0.77 -17.47
C ARG A 175 18.11 -1.72 -18.15
N SER A 176 17.79 -3.01 -18.17
CA SER A 176 18.63 -4.05 -18.77
C SER A 176 18.84 -3.87 -20.27
N TYR A 177 17.83 -3.33 -20.98
CA TYR A 177 17.95 -3.01 -22.40
C TYR A 177 18.90 -1.84 -22.68
N ASP A 178 19.15 -0.99 -21.67
CA ASP A 178 19.94 0.22 -21.87
C ASP A 178 21.45 -0.06 -21.87
N THR A 179 21.93 -1.24 -21.39
CA THR A 179 23.34 -1.71 -21.54
C THR A 179 23.70 -3.04 -20.85
N PRO A 180 24.79 -3.74 -21.28
CA PRO A 180 25.25 -5.00 -20.69
C PRO A 180 25.76 -4.87 -19.24
N ASP A 181 25.75 -5.99 -18.50
CA ASP A 181 26.03 -6.15 -17.06
C ASP A 181 27.28 -5.41 -16.54
N GLN A 182 28.34 -5.33 -17.34
CA GLN A 182 29.58 -4.62 -16.96
C GLN A 182 29.30 -3.14 -16.64
N ARG A 183 28.36 -2.49 -17.34
CA ARG A 183 28.01 -1.09 -17.06
C ARG A 183 27.23 -0.92 -15.77
N LEU A 184 26.43 -1.90 -15.36
CA LEU A 184 25.76 -1.85 -14.05
C LEU A 184 26.78 -1.96 -12.92
N ARG A 185 27.84 -2.78 -13.08
CA ARG A 185 28.95 -2.82 -12.11
C ARG A 185 29.65 -1.47 -12.00
N ASP A 186 29.90 -0.80 -13.12
CA ASP A 186 30.54 0.52 -13.14
C ASP A 186 29.69 1.59 -12.44
N VAL A 187 28.37 1.57 -12.66
CA VAL A 187 27.43 2.45 -11.94
C VAL A 187 27.43 2.11 -10.45
N MET A 188 27.37 0.82 -10.10
CA MET A 188 27.37 0.36 -8.71
C MET A 188 28.70 0.58 -7.97
N ALA A 189 29.81 0.76 -8.68
CA ALA A 189 31.08 1.17 -8.08
C ALA A 189 31.00 2.59 -7.47
N ARG A 190 30.08 3.43 -7.97
CA ARG A 190 29.87 4.79 -7.48
C ARG A 190 28.62 4.93 -6.62
N SER A 191 27.75 3.93 -6.59
CA SER A 191 26.47 3.98 -5.87
C SER A 191 26.52 3.25 -4.53
N ASP A 192 25.63 3.61 -3.61
CA ASP A 192 25.62 3.11 -2.23
C ASP A 192 24.70 1.90 -2.06
N LEU A 193 23.58 1.87 -2.80
CA LEU A 193 22.56 0.84 -2.68
C LEU A 193 21.86 0.58 -4.03
N LEU A 194 21.60 -0.69 -4.32
CA LEU A 194 20.81 -1.16 -5.45
C LEU A 194 19.44 -1.63 -4.96
N LEU A 195 18.36 -1.07 -5.50
CA LEU A 195 17.01 -1.57 -5.36
C LEU A 195 16.64 -2.31 -6.66
N ASP A 196 16.74 -3.63 -6.62
CA ASP A 196 16.51 -4.48 -7.78
C ASP A 196 15.08 -5.03 -7.79
N LEU A 197 14.16 -4.28 -8.40
CA LEU A 197 12.72 -4.57 -8.36
C LEU A 197 12.26 -5.48 -9.49
N ALA A 198 13.05 -5.58 -10.56
CA ALA A 198 12.79 -6.46 -11.70
C ALA A 198 13.56 -7.78 -11.60
N ASP A 199 14.32 -7.98 -10.53
CA ASP A 199 15.24 -9.10 -10.37
C ASP A 199 16.22 -9.26 -11.54
N ALA A 200 16.63 -8.12 -12.10
CA ALA A 200 17.38 -8.07 -13.35
C ALA A 200 18.90 -8.03 -13.13
N ALA A 201 19.34 -7.72 -11.90
CA ALA A 201 20.76 -7.61 -11.60
C ALA A 201 21.36 -8.99 -11.24
N PRO A 202 22.49 -9.41 -11.82
CA PRO A 202 23.20 -10.61 -11.38
C PRO A 202 23.62 -10.48 -9.90
N ASP A 203 23.67 -11.58 -9.14
CA ASP A 203 24.00 -11.56 -7.71
C ASP A 203 25.42 -11.04 -7.41
N SER A 204 26.32 -11.10 -8.39
CA SER A 204 27.66 -10.51 -8.32
C SER A 204 27.65 -8.97 -8.31
N VAL A 205 26.54 -8.34 -8.71
CA VAL A 205 26.40 -6.90 -8.84
C VAL A 205 25.85 -6.32 -7.55
N ALA A 206 26.75 -5.71 -6.75
CA ALA A 206 26.47 -5.11 -5.44
C ALA A 206 26.25 -6.09 -4.26
N PRO A 207 27.22 -7.00 -3.97
CA PRO A 207 27.12 -7.91 -2.84
C PRO A 207 26.91 -7.15 -1.52
N GLY A 208 25.93 -7.60 -0.75
CA GLY A 208 25.50 -6.98 0.52
C GLY A 208 24.78 -5.63 0.37
N ARG A 209 24.79 -5.00 -0.81
CA ARG A 209 24.23 -3.65 -1.08
C ARG A 209 22.99 -3.69 -1.97
N ARG A 210 22.34 -4.85 -2.09
CA ARG A 210 21.17 -5.07 -2.94
C ARG A 210 19.94 -5.36 -2.08
N LEU A 211 18.85 -4.67 -2.36
CA LEU A 211 17.51 -4.95 -1.87
C LEU A 211 16.66 -5.41 -3.05
N ARG A 212 16.01 -6.57 -2.93
CA ARG A 212 15.11 -7.12 -3.95
C ARG A 212 13.67 -6.90 -3.54
N LEU A 213 12.78 -6.82 -4.53
CA LEU A 213 11.36 -7.04 -4.28
C LEU A 213 11.18 -8.49 -3.81
N PRO A 214 10.53 -8.76 -2.68
CA PRO A 214 10.34 -10.13 -2.22
C PRO A 214 9.41 -10.90 -3.17
N GLY A 215 9.64 -12.21 -3.30
CA GLY A 215 8.78 -13.07 -4.12
C GLY A 215 7.38 -13.27 -3.51
N ASP A 216 7.29 -13.22 -2.18
CA ASP A 216 6.03 -13.13 -1.44
C ASP A 216 5.90 -11.74 -0.82
N LEU A 217 4.81 -11.05 -1.14
CA LEU A 217 4.56 -9.68 -0.69
C LEU A 217 3.96 -9.64 0.72
N TYR A 218 3.42 -10.76 1.22
CA TYR A 218 2.67 -10.81 2.47
C TYR A 218 3.48 -10.30 3.66
N ASP A 219 4.69 -10.82 3.86
CA ASP A 219 5.54 -10.45 5.00
C ASP A 219 5.87 -8.95 5.01
N TYR A 220 6.06 -8.36 3.83
CA TYR A 220 6.34 -6.93 3.70
C TYR A 220 5.10 -6.09 3.96
N GLY A 221 3.94 -6.52 3.46
CA GLY A 221 2.66 -5.84 3.72
C GLY A 221 2.25 -5.91 5.18
N ALA A 222 2.51 -7.05 5.83
CA ALA A 222 2.12 -7.32 7.21
C ALA A 222 2.80 -6.38 8.22
N LEU A 223 4.03 -5.94 7.94
CA LEU A 223 4.78 -5.00 8.77
C LEU A 223 4.12 -3.61 8.85
N VAL A 224 3.39 -3.19 7.82
CA VAL A 224 2.87 -1.82 7.70
C VAL A 224 1.37 -1.75 7.87
N LEU A 225 0.63 -2.71 7.29
CA LEU A 225 -0.81 -2.60 7.11
C LEU A 225 -1.59 -2.34 8.42
N PRO A 226 -1.39 -3.08 9.53
CA PRO A 226 -2.14 -2.83 10.76
C PRO A 226 -1.85 -1.45 11.37
N GLY A 227 -0.59 -1.02 11.35
CA GLY A 227 -0.18 0.31 11.82
C GLY A 227 -0.75 1.43 10.98
N LEU A 228 -0.74 1.29 9.65
CA LEU A 228 -1.34 2.23 8.71
C LEU A 228 -2.85 2.36 8.96
N LEU A 229 -3.57 1.23 9.05
CA LEU A 229 -5.00 1.22 9.33
C LEU A 229 -5.34 1.83 10.69
N ARG A 230 -4.51 1.58 11.71
CA ARG A 230 -4.64 2.22 13.03
C ARG A 230 -4.51 3.75 12.91
N GLY A 231 -3.52 4.24 12.17
CA GLY A 231 -3.30 5.67 11.94
C GLY A 231 -4.45 6.31 11.17
N LEU A 232 -4.96 5.63 10.13
CA LEU A 232 -6.12 6.07 9.35
C LEU A 232 -7.44 5.99 10.13
N GLY A 233 -7.50 5.25 11.24
CA GLY A 233 -8.71 4.99 12.02
C GLY A 233 -9.53 6.24 12.40
N ARG A 234 -8.84 7.37 12.61
CA ARG A 234 -9.42 8.66 12.98
C ARG A 234 -9.77 9.55 11.77
N HIS A 235 -9.34 9.15 10.56
CA HIS A 235 -9.36 9.95 9.35
C HIS A 235 -10.18 9.24 8.26
N ARG A 236 -11.43 9.65 8.07
CA ARG A 236 -12.31 9.01 7.08
C ARG A 236 -12.08 9.57 5.67
N ARG A 237 -12.05 8.68 4.67
CA ARG A 237 -12.04 9.00 3.22
C ARG A 237 -10.83 9.84 2.79
N VAL A 238 -9.73 9.73 3.52
CA VAL A 238 -8.47 10.41 3.19
C VAL A 238 -7.74 9.59 2.13
N PRO A 239 -7.28 10.20 1.02
CA PRO A 239 -6.51 9.49 0.02
C PRO A 239 -5.16 9.03 0.60
N LEU A 240 -4.68 7.87 0.15
CA LEU A 240 -3.36 7.37 0.54
C LEU A 240 -2.27 8.08 -0.27
N THR A 241 -1.56 9.02 0.36
CA THR A 241 -0.51 9.84 -0.27
C THR A 241 0.90 9.27 -0.04
N VAL A 242 1.89 9.80 -0.78
CA VAL A 242 3.30 9.41 -0.64
C VAL A 242 3.84 9.81 0.75
N GLU A 243 3.36 10.91 1.33
CA GLU A 243 3.76 11.39 2.65
C GLU A 243 3.30 10.44 3.75
N VAL A 244 2.11 9.86 3.63
CA VAL A 244 1.59 8.83 4.54
C VAL A 244 2.45 7.56 4.44
N LEU A 245 2.80 7.13 3.23
CA LEU A 245 3.70 5.98 3.04
C LEU A 245 5.11 6.25 3.57
N ALA A 246 5.64 7.45 3.36
CA ALA A 246 6.93 7.88 3.93
C ALA A 246 6.88 7.95 5.46
N ALA A 247 5.74 8.33 6.06
CA ALA A 247 5.52 8.28 7.50
C ALA A 247 5.59 6.84 8.03
N CYS A 248 4.96 5.90 7.32
CA CYS A 248 5.06 4.47 7.63
C CYS A 248 6.51 3.99 7.54
N ALA A 249 7.21 4.31 6.44
CA ALA A 249 8.59 3.90 6.23
C ALA A 249 9.55 4.46 7.29
N ARG A 250 9.38 5.74 7.69
CA ARG A 250 10.15 6.36 8.79
C ARG A 250 9.91 5.65 10.12
N ALA A 251 8.64 5.40 10.45
CA ALA A 251 8.29 4.72 11.69
C ALA A 251 8.86 3.29 11.72
N LEU A 252 8.75 2.57 10.60
CA LEU A 252 9.28 1.23 10.47
C LEU A 252 10.80 1.21 10.64
N ALA A 253 11.54 2.08 9.93
CA ALA A 253 12.99 2.18 10.08
C ALA A 253 13.44 2.62 11.49
N LEU A 254 12.61 3.39 12.20
CA LEU A 254 12.87 3.81 13.58
C LEU A 254 12.78 2.64 14.56
N VAL A 255 11.82 1.73 14.37
CA VAL A 255 11.67 0.54 15.24
C VAL A 255 12.59 -0.61 14.83
N THR A 256 13.13 -0.60 13.60
CA THR A 256 14.14 -1.57 13.17
C THR A 256 15.41 -1.44 14.03
N ALA A 257 15.87 -2.56 14.59
CA ALA A 257 17.15 -2.66 15.30
C ALA A 257 18.35 -2.22 14.42
N ALA A 258 19.46 -1.82 15.05
CA ALA A 258 20.59 -1.23 14.34
C ALA A 258 21.30 -2.22 13.37
N ASP A 259 21.26 -3.50 13.70
CA ASP A 259 21.83 -4.63 12.96
C ASP A 259 20.83 -5.31 12.00
N ALA A 260 19.58 -4.85 11.98
CA ALA A 260 18.52 -5.40 11.14
C ALA A 260 18.14 -4.47 9.98
N ILE A 261 17.60 -5.05 8.90
CA ILE A 261 17.06 -4.30 7.75
C ILE A 261 15.57 -3.99 7.94
N LEU A 262 14.84 -4.90 8.57
CA LEU A 262 13.42 -4.79 8.91
C LEU A 262 13.20 -5.32 10.33
N PRO A 263 12.17 -4.85 11.06
CA PRO A 263 11.84 -5.39 12.38
C PRO A 263 11.11 -6.73 12.26
N GLY A 264 11.03 -7.47 13.37
CA GLY A 264 10.14 -8.64 13.48
C GLY A 264 8.66 -8.22 13.51
N LEU A 265 7.78 -9.12 13.10
CA LEU A 265 6.32 -8.89 13.17
C LEU A 265 5.80 -8.81 14.62
N ASP A 266 6.53 -9.41 15.55
CA ASP A 266 6.25 -9.43 16.99
C ASP A 266 6.80 -8.20 17.74
N GLU A 267 7.47 -7.28 17.04
CA GLU A 267 7.99 -6.05 17.63
C GLU A 267 6.85 -5.20 18.22
N ARG A 268 6.85 -5.05 19.55
CA ARG A 268 5.76 -4.45 20.31
C ARG A 268 5.45 -3.02 19.88
N LEU A 269 6.46 -2.27 19.45
CA LEU A 269 6.31 -0.87 19.05
C LEU A 269 5.91 -0.69 17.59
N LEU A 270 5.87 -1.75 16.77
CA LEU A 270 5.61 -1.68 15.34
C LEU A 270 4.29 -0.95 15.01
N ILE A 271 3.17 -1.50 15.48
CA ILE A 271 1.83 -0.97 15.20
C ILE A 271 1.63 0.44 15.80
N PRO A 272 1.96 0.69 17.09
CA PRO A 272 1.80 2.03 17.67
C PRO A 272 2.68 3.09 17.02
N ALA A 273 3.92 2.77 16.64
CA ALA A 273 4.84 3.72 16.03
C ALA A 273 4.35 4.17 14.65
N ILE A 274 3.95 3.22 13.79
CA ILE A 274 3.41 3.52 12.46
C ILE A 274 2.12 4.34 12.61
N GLY A 275 1.18 3.89 13.45
CA GLY A 275 -0.09 4.60 13.64
C GLY A 275 0.10 6.05 14.08
N ARG A 276 1.05 6.32 14.98
CA ARG A 276 1.37 7.68 15.45
C ARG A 276 1.97 8.56 14.36
N HIS A 277 2.89 8.03 13.55
CA HIS A 277 3.51 8.80 12.47
C HIS A 277 2.51 9.15 11.37
N VAL A 278 1.63 8.20 11.02
CA VAL A 278 0.54 8.43 10.07
C VAL A 278 -0.43 9.48 10.59
N ASP A 279 -0.90 9.34 11.82
CA ASP A 279 -1.82 10.30 12.44
C ASP A 279 -1.23 11.71 12.47
N ARG A 280 0.05 11.84 12.88
CA ARG A 280 0.76 13.13 12.87
C ARG A 280 0.78 13.78 11.49
N VAL A 281 1.17 13.04 10.45
CA VAL A 281 1.25 13.59 9.08
C VAL A 281 -0.13 14.06 8.59
N LEU A 282 -1.19 13.34 8.94
CA LEU A 282 -2.56 13.71 8.58
C LEU A 282 -3.08 14.94 9.36
N CYS A 283 -2.63 15.13 10.60
CA CYS A 283 -2.93 16.34 11.37
C CYS A 283 -2.15 17.57 10.87
N GLU A 284 -0.88 17.39 10.50
CA GLU A 284 -0.01 18.48 10.02
C GLU A 284 -0.36 18.91 8.58
N ASN A 285 -0.76 17.96 7.74
CA ASN A 285 -1.16 18.18 6.35
C ASN A 285 -2.59 17.65 6.13
N PRO A 286 -3.62 18.34 6.65
CA PRO A 286 -4.99 17.91 6.44
C PRO A 286 -5.25 17.85 4.93
N PRO A 287 -5.80 16.74 4.41
CA PRO A 287 -6.13 16.63 2.99
C PRO A 287 -7.09 17.77 2.65
N SER A 288 -6.72 18.60 1.67
CA SER A 288 -7.51 19.77 1.30
C SER A 288 -8.92 19.32 0.92
N VAL A 289 -9.89 19.51 1.82
CA VAL A 289 -11.30 19.53 1.44
C VAL A 289 -11.41 20.62 0.39
N ALA A 290 -11.96 20.31 -0.77
CA ALA A 290 -12.21 21.28 -1.83
C ALA A 290 -12.74 22.57 -1.20
N ARG A 291 -11.92 23.63 -1.18
CA ARG A 291 -12.41 24.97 -0.88
C ARG A 291 -13.40 25.25 -2.00
N SER A 292 -14.69 25.13 -1.72
CA SER A 292 -15.71 25.81 -2.51
C SER A 292 -15.19 27.22 -2.72
N ALA A 293 -15.02 27.59 -3.99
CA ALA A 293 -14.63 28.93 -4.38
C ALA A 293 -15.50 29.90 -3.60
N ARG A 294 -14.89 30.69 -2.71
CA ARG A 294 -15.51 31.94 -2.30
C ARG A 294 -15.51 32.77 -3.58
N VAL A 295 -16.66 32.78 -4.25
CA VAL A 295 -16.99 33.79 -5.24
C VAL A 295 -16.96 35.10 -4.48
N PHE A 296 -15.87 35.85 -4.63
CA PHE A 296 -15.86 37.26 -4.29
C PHE A 296 -16.74 37.95 -5.34
N PRO A 297 -17.76 38.72 -4.94
CA PRO A 297 -18.40 39.62 -5.89
C PRO A 297 -17.37 40.66 -6.30
N ILE A 298 -17.13 40.75 -7.61
CA ILE A 298 -16.33 41.83 -8.21
C ILE A 298 -17.20 43.10 -8.13
N PRO A 299 -16.65 44.26 -7.74
CA PRO A 299 -17.38 45.53 -7.64
C PRO A 299 -17.94 46.02 -8.98
#